data_AF-A0A7D7SHD1-F1
#
_entry.id   AF-A0A7D7SHD1-F1
#
_cell.length_a   1.000
_cell.length_b   1.000
_cell.length_c   1.000
_cell.angle_alpha   90.00
_cell.angle_beta   90.00
_cell.angle_gamma   90.00
#
_symmetry.space_group_name_H-M   'P 1'
#
loop_
_entity.id
_entity.type
_entity.pdbx_description
1 polymer ?
#
loop_
_entity_poly.entity_id
_entity_poly.type
_entity_poly.pdbx_seq_one_letter_code
_entity_poly.pdbx_strand_id
1 'polypeptide(L)'
;MEQQIIELGVRLTEALAKNSASTISTKIKAIKTKKDDKETINELEEIIQDLISDKNELMQIAQAYQQEISAQKISETELNYITESLIPKLYEFMTASGQSNQELSNMRNILSPLVSKETLTILQLLGFNFKKAIGEPLTSLVQQIILTKLPPNPELQKLQLEMQLELLRRNPETFSDLISESRLE
;
A
#
# COMPACT_ATOMS: atom_id res chain seq x y z
N MET A 1 6.26 -3.93 -1.30
CA MET A 1 5.93 -4.12 0.12
C MET A 1 7.03 -4.87 0.86
N GLU A 2 7.33 -6.16 0.58
CA GLU A 2 8.45 -6.85 1.26
C GLU A 2 9.80 -6.13 1.09
N GLN A 3 10.10 -5.63 -0.12
CA GLN A 3 11.31 -4.85 -0.37
C GLN A 3 11.45 -3.58 0.47
N GLN A 4 10.35 -2.88 0.78
CA GLN A 4 10.39 -1.63 1.56
C GLN A 4 10.68 -1.90 3.04
N ILE A 5 10.08 -2.94 3.61
CA ILE A 5 10.36 -3.36 5.01
C ILE A 5 11.80 -3.88 5.13
N ILE A 6 12.30 -4.60 4.12
CA ILE A 6 13.69 -5.06 4.08
C ILE A 6 14.66 -3.87 4.00
N GLU A 7 14.40 -2.91 3.13
CA GLU A 7 15.22 -1.69 3.01
C GLU A 7 15.25 -0.87 4.31
N LEU A 8 14.09 -0.70 4.95
CA LEU A 8 14.00 -0.05 6.26
C LEU A 8 14.79 -0.82 7.33
N GLY A 9 14.82 -2.15 7.28
CA GLY A 9 15.60 -2.98 8.19
C GLY A 9 17.11 -2.86 7.99
N VAL A 10 17.55 -2.72 6.73
CA VAL A 10 18.96 -2.45 6.40
C VAL A 10 19.39 -1.09 6.95
N ARG A 11 18.61 -0.03 6.66
CA ARG A 11 18.89 1.33 7.17
C ARG A 11 18.89 1.38 8.70
N LEU A 12 17.97 0.66 9.35
CA LEU A 12 17.92 0.54 10.81
C LEU A 12 19.21 -0.09 11.36
N THR A 13 19.66 -1.19 10.73
CA THR A 13 20.87 -1.91 11.15
C THR A 13 22.11 -1.04 10.97
N GLU A 14 22.21 -0.32 9.86
CA GLU A 14 23.30 0.62 9.59
C GLU A 14 23.34 1.75 10.63
N ALA A 15 22.20 2.39 10.91
CA ALA A 15 22.09 3.45 11.91
C ALA A 15 22.47 2.98 13.33
N LEU A 16 22.04 1.77 13.71
CA LEU A 16 22.37 1.17 15.01
C LEU A 16 23.85 0.75 15.13
N ALA A 17 24.43 0.22 14.05
CA ALA A 17 25.83 -0.21 14.04
C ALA A 17 26.77 0.99 14.24
N LYS A 18 26.54 2.06 13.49
CA LYS A 18 27.36 3.30 13.51
C LYS A 18 27.36 3.97 14.89
N ASN A 19 26.26 3.90 15.63
CA ASN A 19 26.06 4.65 16.88
C ASN A 19 25.77 3.78 18.10
N SER A 20 26.22 2.53 18.05
CA SER A 20 26.18 1.64 19.20
C SER A 20 26.89 2.29 20.40
N ALA A 21 26.36 2.07 21.61
CA ALA A 21 26.92 2.62 22.84
C ALA A 21 28.41 2.27 23.02
N SER A 22 28.83 1.10 22.53
CA SER A 22 30.23 0.67 22.51
C SER A 22 31.10 1.56 21.61
N THR A 23 30.62 1.89 20.41
CA THR A 23 31.35 2.74 19.44
C THR A 23 31.49 4.15 19.98
N ILE A 24 30.41 4.73 20.51
CA ILE A 24 30.42 6.07 21.12
C ILE A 24 31.31 6.10 22.37
N SER A 25 31.23 5.09 23.24
CA SER A 25 32.11 4.98 24.41
C SER A 25 33.59 4.92 24.01
N THR A 26 33.90 4.19 22.92
CA THR A 26 35.26 4.08 22.39
C THR A 26 35.75 5.42 21.85
N LYS A 27 34.92 6.13 21.08
CA LYS A 27 35.23 7.49 20.60
C LYS A 27 35.50 8.44 21.76
N ILE A 28 34.62 8.47 22.77
CA ILE A 28 34.80 9.33 23.97
C ILE A 28 36.10 9.00 24.71
N LYS A 29 36.44 7.72 24.86
CA LYS A 29 37.70 7.31 25.51
C LYS A 29 38.92 7.78 24.71
N ALA A 30 38.89 7.66 23.38
CA ALA A 30 39.97 8.11 22.51
C ALA A 30 40.17 9.64 22.59
N ILE A 31 39.08 10.41 22.57
CA ILE A 31 39.13 11.88 22.69
C ILE A 31 39.73 12.28 24.05
N LYS A 32 39.27 11.65 25.14
CA LYS A 32 39.76 11.95 26.50
C LYS A 32 41.24 11.62 26.74
N THR A 33 41.88 10.84 25.86
CA THR A 33 43.33 10.61 25.94
C THR A 33 44.16 11.74 25.33
N LYS A 34 43.55 12.66 24.57
CA LYS A 34 44.18 13.89 24.11
C LYS A 34 44.31 14.87 25.27
N LYS A 35 45.39 15.66 25.29
CA LYS A 35 45.69 16.65 26.34
C LYS A 35 45.29 18.08 25.96
N ASP A 36 44.45 18.24 24.94
CA ASP A 36 43.95 19.53 24.48
C ASP A 36 42.45 19.63 24.81
N ASP A 37 42.13 20.49 25.78
CA ASP A 37 40.76 20.68 26.26
C ASP A 37 39.85 21.30 25.19
N LYS A 38 40.39 22.16 24.32
CA LYS A 38 39.61 22.85 23.30
C LYS A 38 39.28 21.91 22.14
N GLU A 39 40.24 21.09 21.73
CA GLU A 39 40.02 20.03 20.75
C GLU A 39 39.04 18.99 21.29
N THR A 40 39.18 18.61 22.56
CA THR A 40 38.26 17.67 23.25
C THR A 40 36.82 18.17 23.24
N ILE A 41 36.59 19.45 23.53
CA ILE A 41 35.23 20.03 23.51
C ILE A 41 34.63 19.96 22.11
N ASN A 42 35.38 20.36 21.08
CA ASN A 42 34.89 20.34 19.69
C ASN A 42 34.51 18.91 19.24
N GLU A 43 35.34 17.91 19.54
CA GLU A 43 35.06 16.51 19.15
C GLU A 43 33.87 15.92 19.93
N LEU A 44 33.64 16.34 21.18
CA LEU A 44 32.46 15.95 21.93
C LEU A 44 31.19 16.62 21.40
N GLU A 45 31.25 17.88 20.98
CA GLU A 45 30.15 18.58 20.30
C GLU A 45 29.79 17.89 18.98
N GLU A 46 30.79 17.45 18.21
CA GLU A 46 30.58 16.67 16.98
C GLU A 46 29.87 15.35 17.27
N ILE A 47 30.28 14.61 18.31
CA ILE A 47 29.58 13.39 18.74
C ILE A 47 28.13 13.67 19.13
N ILE A 48 27.87 14.79 19.83
CA ILE A 48 26.50 15.17 20.21
C ILE A 48 25.67 15.46 18.94
N GLN A 49 26.25 16.17 17.98
CA GLN A 49 25.57 16.52 16.73
C GLN A 49 25.26 15.27 15.90
N ASP A 50 26.21 14.33 15.80
CA ASP A 50 26.03 13.02 15.17
C ASP A 50 24.86 12.28 15.84
N LEU A 51 24.90 12.10 17.17
CA LEU A 51 23.84 11.41 17.92
C LEU A 51 22.46 12.04 17.73
N ILE A 52 22.37 13.37 17.63
CA ILE A 52 21.10 14.06 17.34
C ILE A 52 20.63 13.73 15.92
N SER A 53 21.53 13.73 14.94
CA SER A 53 21.22 13.36 13.56
C SER A 53 20.72 11.92 13.48
N ASP A 54 21.41 10.99 14.12
CA ASP A 54 21.07 9.57 14.09
C ASP A 54 19.75 9.30 14.82
N LYS A 55 19.47 10.01 15.93
CA LYS A 55 18.15 9.97 16.57
C LYS A 55 17.03 10.36 15.60
N ASN A 56 17.23 11.42 14.82
CA ASN A 56 16.25 11.88 13.86
C ASN A 56 16.04 10.85 12.74
N GLU A 57 17.11 10.24 12.24
CA GLU A 57 17.06 9.17 11.25
C GLU A 57 16.32 7.94 11.78
N LEU A 58 16.66 7.48 12.99
CA LEU A 58 15.95 6.37 13.65
C LEU A 58 14.46 6.68 13.87
N MET A 59 14.12 7.92 14.19
CA MET A 59 12.73 8.35 14.34
C MET A 59 11.98 8.31 13.00
N GLN A 60 12.62 8.71 11.90
CA GLN A 60 12.05 8.59 10.56
C GLN A 60 11.86 7.14 10.15
N ILE A 61 12.85 6.27 10.39
CA ILE A 61 12.76 4.83 10.11
C ILE A 61 11.62 4.20 10.90
N ALA A 62 11.50 4.52 12.20
CA ALA A 62 10.43 4.02 13.05
C ALA A 62 9.04 4.49 12.57
N GLN A 63 8.90 5.74 12.15
CA GLN A 63 7.66 6.27 11.59
C GLN A 63 7.27 5.55 10.29
N ALA A 64 8.24 5.32 9.40
CA ALA A 64 8.02 4.57 8.16
C ALA A 64 7.62 3.11 8.45
N TYR A 65 8.30 2.43 9.38
CA TYR A 65 7.91 1.10 9.86
C TYR A 65 6.49 1.07 10.42
N GLN A 66 6.14 2.06 11.25
CA GLN A 66 4.81 2.17 11.82
C GLN A 66 3.77 2.37 10.72
N GLN A 67 4.01 3.20 9.70
CA GLN A 67 3.09 3.39 8.58
C GLN A 67 2.88 2.10 7.80
N GLU A 68 3.96 1.39 7.46
CA GLU A 68 3.88 0.13 6.73
C GLU A 68 3.15 -0.95 7.53
N ILE A 69 3.31 -1.02 8.85
CA ILE A 69 2.65 -2.01 9.72
C ILE A 69 1.22 -1.60 10.09
N SER A 70 0.98 -0.33 10.41
CA SER A 70 -0.34 0.19 10.77
C SER A 70 -1.30 0.18 9.58
N ALA A 71 -0.81 0.35 8.34
CA ALA A 71 -1.62 0.17 7.15
C ALA A 71 -2.18 -1.25 6.98
N GLN A 72 -1.68 -2.22 7.76
CA GLN A 72 -2.05 -3.63 7.66
C GLN A 72 -2.96 -4.11 8.81
N LYS A 73 -3.17 -3.30 9.86
CA LYS A 73 -3.98 -3.69 11.02
C LYS A 73 -5.28 -2.91 11.05
N ILE A 74 -6.39 -3.62 11.18
CA ILE A 74 -7.71 -3.08 11.48
C ILE A 74 -7.88 -3.08 13.01
N SER A 75 -8.24 -1.95 13.58
CA SER A 75 -8.57 -1.83 15.00
C SER A 75 -9.93 -2.49 15.32
N GLU A 76 -10.19 -2.77 16.60
CA GLU A 76 -11.47 -3.34 17.01
C GLU A 76 -12.66 -2.44 16.66
N THR A 77 -12.50 -1.12 16.80
CA THR A 77 -13.53 -0.14 16.43
C THR A 77 -13.83 -0.16 14.95
N GLU A 78 -12.80 -0.29 14.11
CA GLU A 78 -12.93 -0.39 12.65
C GLU A 78 -13.54 -1.74 12.23
N LEU A 79 -13.18 -2.85 12.91
CA LEU A 79 -13.80 -4.14 12.70
C LEU A 79 -15.31 -4.08 12.99
N ASN A 80 -15.72 -3.48 14.11
CA ASN A 80 -17.12 -3.29 14.43
C ASN A 80 -17.83 -2.45 13.35
N TYR A 81 -17.20 -1.39 12.86
CA TYR A 81 -17.77 -0.58 11.77
C TYR A 81 -17.95 -1.37 10.47
N ILE A 82 -16.98 -2.23 10.12
CA ILE A 82 -17.09 -3.12 8.96
C ILE A 82 -18.26 -4.08 9.13
N THR A 83 -18.32 -4.79 10.25
CA THR A 83 -19.33 -5.85 10.47
C THR A 83 -20.74 -5.30 10.66
N GLU A 84 -20.89 -4.19 11.38
CA GLU A 84 -22.19 -3.66 11.81
C GLU A 84 -22.74 -2.58 10.86
N SER A 85 -21.88 -1.88 10.11
CA SER A 85 -22.32 -0.76 9.24
C SER A 85 -22.06 -1.01 7.76
N LEU A 86 -20.85 -1.44 7.39
CA LEU A 86 -20.47 -1.59 5.98
C LEU A 86 -21.17 -2.79 5.33
N ILE A 87 -21.11 -3.96 5.97
CA ILE A 87 -21.69 -5.19 5.44
C ILE A 87 -23.21 -5.06 5.20
N PRO A 88 -24.02 -4.52 6.13
CA PRO A 88 -25.44 -4.28 5.88
C PRO A 88 -25.71 -3.33 4.70
N LYS A 89 -24.97 -2.22 4.59
CA LYS A 89 -25.12 -1.27 3.48
C LYS A 89 -24.74 -1.86 2.12
N LEU A 90 -23.75 -2.75 2.08
CA LEU A 90 -23.43 -3.49 0.86
C LEU A 90 -24.61 -4.39 0.45
N TYR A 91 -25.25 -5.08 1.40
CA TYR A 91 -26.44 -5.86 1.08
C TYR A 91 -27.59 -4.97 0.59
N GLU A 92 -27.83 -3.82 1.21
CA GLU A 92 -28.84 -2.85 0.75
C GLU A 92 -28.55 -2.31 -0.66
N PHE A 93 -27.28 -2.08 -0.98
CA PHE A 93 -26.89 -1.67 -2.32
C PHE A 93 -27.14 -2.78 -3.35
N MET A 94 -26.82 -4.03 -3.00
CA MET A 94 -27.01 -5.17 -3.89
C MET A 94 -28.50 -5.48 -4.12
N THR A 95 -29.35 -5.36 -3.10
CA THR A 95 -30.81 -5.46 -3.27
C THR A 95 -31.35 -4.33 -4.16
N ALA A 96 -30.83 -3.11 -4.01
CA ALA A 96 -31.21 -1.98 -4.87
C ALA A 96 -30.73 -2.13 -6.33
N SER A 97 -29.70 -2.93 -6.59
CA SER A 97 -29.16 -3.17 -7.93
C SER A 97 -29.97 -4.17 -8.78
N GLY A 98 -31.06 -4.74 -8.24
CA GLY A 98 -31.99 -5.62 -8.97
C GLY A 98 -31.62 -7.10 -8.97
N GLN A 99 -30.70 -7.54 -8.09
CA GLN A 99 -30.39 -8.96 -7.92
C GLN A 99 -31.56 -9.72 -7.26
N SER A 100 -31.74 -10.99 -7.62
CA SER A 100 -32.83 -11.81 -7.08
C SER A 100 -32.64 -12.12 -5.60
N ASN A 101 -33.74 -12.15 -4.83
CA ASN A 101 -33.70 -12.39 -3.38
C ASN A 101 -33.07 -13.75 -3.02
N GLN A 102 -33.15 -14.76 -3.89
CA GLN A 102 -32.56 -16.07 -3.67
C GLN A 102 -31.03 -16.08 -3.82
N GLU A 103 -30.50 -15.42 -4.84
CA GLU A 103 -29.04 -15.31 -5.05
C GLU A 103 -28.37 -14.52 -3.93
N LEU A 104 -29.01 -13.42 -3.51
CA LEU A 104 -28.56 -12.61 -2.38
C LEU A 104 -28.58 -13.40 -1.06
N SER A 105 -29.62 -14.20 -0.83
CA SER A 105 -29.72 -15.03 0.38
C SER A 105 -28.64 -16.11 0.42
N ASN A 106 -28.39 -16.79 -0.71
CA ASN A 106 -27.36 -17.81 -0.80
C ASN A 106 -25.96 -17.23 -0.58
N MET A 107 -25.66 -16.10 -1.20
CA MET A 107 -24.39 -15.41 -1.05
C MET A 107 -24.20 -14.90 0.39
N ARG A 108 -25.26 -14.38 1.02
CA ARG A 108 -25.23 -14.01 2.44
C ARG A 108 -24.87 -15.19 3.34
N ASN A 109 -25.46 -16.35 3.11
CA ASN A 109 -25.20 -17.54 3.93
C ASN A 109 -23.74 -18.02 3.82
N ILE A 110 -23.13 -17.86 2.64
CA ILE A 110 -21.74 -18.24 2.40
C ILE A 110 -20.76 -17.21 2.96
N LEU A 111 -21.04 -15.91 2.80
CA LEU A 111 -20.11 -14.84 3.16
C LEU A 111 -20.23 -14.38 4.62
N SER A 112 -21.42 -14.47 5.23
CA SER A 112 -21.67 -14.08 6.62
C SER A 112 -20.63 -14.63 7.63
N PRO A 113 -20.28 -15.93 7.63
CA PRO A 113 -19.25 -16.45 8.55
C PRO A 113 -17.83 -15.95 8.24
N LEU A 114 -17.55 -15.54 7.00
CA LEU A 114 -16.23 -15.03 6.59
C LEU A 114 -16.02 -13.57 6.98
N VAL A 115 -17.10 -12.82 7.14
CA VAL A 115 -17.08 -11.39 7.52
C VAL A 115 -17.43 -11.19 8.98
N SER A 116 -17.48 -12.23 9.81
CA SER A 116 -17.68 -12.09 11.25
C SER A 116 -16.46 -11.46 11.92
N LYS A 117 -16.68 -10.80 13.06
CA LYS A 117 -15.61 -10.17 13.84
C LYS A 117 -14.52 -11.18 14.22
N GLU A 118 -14.92 -12.37 14.63
CA GLU A 118 -14.03 -13.45 15.02
C GLU A 118 -13.16 -13.89 13.83
N THR A 119 -13.76 -14.12 12.66
CA THR A 119 -13.01 -14.56 11.47
C THR A 119 -12.03 -13.49 10.99
N LEU A 120 -12.48 -12.23 10.92
CA LEU A 120 -11.61 -11.11 10.54
C LEU A 120 -10.45 -10.93 11.52
N THR A 121 -10.69 -11.13 12.82
CA THR A 121 -9.64 -11.09 13.84
C THR A 121 -8.63 -12.23 13.66
N ILE A 122 -9.11 -13.46 13.40
CA ILE A 122 -8.23 -14.61 13.12
C ILE A 122 -7.37 -14.33 11.88
N LEU A 123 -7.97 -13.86 10.79
CA LEU A 123 -7.25 -13.50 9.57
C LEU A 123 -6.19 -12.42 9.85
N GLN A 124 -6.52 -11.40 10.64
CA GLN A 124 -5.56 -10.38 11.05
C GLN A 124 -4.38 -10.96 11.85
N LEU A 125 -4.64 -11.88 12.78
CA LEU A 125 -3.60 -12.55 13.56
C LEU A 125 -2.68 -13.42 12.69
N LEU A 126 -3.22 -13.99 11.61
CA LEU A 126 -2.46 -14.72 10.60
C LEU A 126 -1.69 -13.80 9.64
N GLY A 127 -1.81 -12.48 9.78
CA GLY A 127 -1.12 -11.49 8.93
C GLY A 127 -1.82 -11.17 7.62
N PHE A 128 -3.14 -11.41 7.53
CA PHE A 128 -3.91 -11.07 6.34
C PHE A 128 -3.95 -9.55 6.10
N ASN A 129 -3.52 -9.11 4.91
CA ASN A 129 -3.51 -7.70 4.53
C ASN A 129 -4.83 -7.29 3.86
N PHE A 130 -5.77 -6.75 4.65
CA PHE A 130 -7.10 -6.37 4.17
C PHE A 130 -7.11 -5.24 3.14
N LYS A 131 -6.18 -4.26 3.25
CA LYS A 131 -6.06 -3.18 2.28
C LYS A 131 -5.74 -3.72 0.90
N LYS A 132 -4.75 -4.62 0.80
CA LYS A 132 -4.33 -5.22 -0.47
C LYS A 132 -5.35 -6.23 -1.00
N ALA A 133 -5.86 -7.10 -0.14
CA ALA A 133 -6.71 -8.21 -0.56
C ALA A 133 -8.15 -7.80 -0.90
N ILE A 134 -8.66 -6.73 -0.27
CA ILE A 134 -10.07 -6.30 -0.42
C ILE A 134 -10.16 -4.83 -0.84
N GLY A 135 -9.44 -3.93 -0.15
CA GLY A 135 -9.54 -2.48 -0.37
C GLY A 135 -9.14 -2.02 -1.79
N GLU A 136 -7.99 -2.46 -2.27
CA GLU A 136 -7.47 -2.13 -3.61
C GLU A 136 -8.35 -2.70 -4.74
N PRO A 137 -8.76 -3.99 -4.72
CA PRO A 137 -9.75 -4.51 -5.67
C PRO A 137 -11.08 -3.74 -5.65
N LEU A 138 -11.60 -3.41 -4.46
CA LEU A 138 -12.87 -2.69 -4.34
C LEU A 138 -12.77 -1.28 -4.91
N THR A 139 -11.66 -0.59 -4.68
CA THR A 139 -11.39 0.74 -5.25
C THR A 139 -11.35 0.68 -6.78
N SER A 140 -10.68 -0.34 -7.33
CA SER A 140 -10.61 -0.56 -8.78
C SER A 140 -11.99 -0.83 -9.38
N LEU A 141 -12.80 -1.65 -8.70
CA LEU A 141 -14.17 -1.94 -9.12
C LEU A 141 -15.05 -0.68 -9.13
N VAL A 142 -15.02 0.09 -8.05
CA VAL A 142 -15.78 1.35 -7.95
C VAL A 142 -15.34 2.34 -9.03
N GLN A 143 -14.04 2.48 -9.27
CA GLN A 143 -13.50 3.30 -10.35
C GLN A 143 -14.08 2.87 -11.71
N GLN A 144 -14.09 1.58 -12.02
CA GLN A 144 -14.65 1.07 -13.28
C GLN A 144 -16.17 1.34 -13.39
N ILE A 145 -16.92 1.13 -12.30
CA ILE A 145 -18.35 1.42 -12.26
C ILE A 145 -18.60 2.92 -12.53
N ILE A 146 -17.82 3.79 -11.90
CA ILE A 146 -17.95 5.25 -12.12
C ILE A 146 -17.65 5.57 -13.59
N LEU A 147 -16.51 5.12 -14.11
CA LEU A 147 -16.10 5.40 -15.49
C LEU A 147 -17.10 4.88 -16.54
N THR A 148 -17.74 3.74 -16.30
CA THR A 148 -18.76 3.19 -17.21
C THR A 148 -20.12 3.89 -17.11
N LYS A 149 -20.39 4.60 -16.02
CA LYS A 149 -21.63 5.39 -15.82
C LYS A 149 -21.46 6.86 -16.18
N LEU A 150 -20.24 7.35 -16.38
CA LEU A 150 -20.02 8.68 -16.95
C LEU A 150 -20.43 8.69 -18.43
N PRO A 151 -21.09 9.76 -18.91
CA PRO A 151 -21.37 9.89 -20.34
C PRO A 151 -20.04 9.87 -21.11
N PRO A 152 -19.97 9.14 -22.23
CA PRO A 152 -18.77 9.10 -23.04
C PRO A 152 -18.40 10.53 -23.45
N ASN A 153 -17.17 10.95 -23.13
CA ASN A 153 -16.65 12.21 -23.64
C ASN A 153 -16.32 12.02 -25.12
N PRO A 154 -17.07 12.62 -26.06
CA PRO A 154 -16.89 12.40 -27.49
C PRO A 154 -15.50 12.81 -27.98
N GLU A 155 -14.86 13.78 -27.31
CA GLU A 155 -13.48 14.21 -27.62
C GLU A 155 -12.45 13.13 -27.25
N LEU A 156 -12.61 12.49 -26.08
CA LEU A 156 -11.71 11.40 -25.66
C LEU A 156 -11.89 10.16 -26.52
N GLN A 157 -13.13 9.85 -26.93
CA GLN A 157 -13.39 8.75 -27.86
C GLN A 157 -12.78 9.02 -29.24
N LYS A 158 -12.95 10.24 -29.75
CA LYS A 158 -12.35 10.64 -31.03
C LYS A 158 -10.83 10.56 -30.98
N LEU A 159 -10.21 11.01 -29.90
CA LEU A 159 -8.76 10.94 -29.70
C LEU A 159 -8.25 9.49 -29.59
N GLN A 160 -8.99 8.62 -28.89
CA GLN A 160 -8.66 7.19 -28.83
C GLN A 160 -8.78 6.52 -30.19
N LEU A 161 -9.81 6.87 -30.97
CA LEU A 161 -10.03 6.35 -32.31
C LEU A 161 -8.95 6.85 -33.29
N GLU A 162 -8.57 8.13 -33.21
CA GLU A 162 -7.48 8.71 -33.99
C GLU A 162 -6.14 8.05 -33.66
N MET A 163 -5.84 7.82 -32.38
CA MET A 163 -4.64 7.10 -31.96
C MET A 163 -4.64 5.66 -32.49
N GLN A 164 -5.79 4.97 -32.47
CA GLN A 164 -5.92 3.61 -32.97
C GLN A 164 -5.78 3.56 -34.50
N LEU A 165 -6.34 4.53 -35.22
CA LEU A 165 -6.17 4.69 -36.67
C LEU A 165 -4.71 5.01 -37.05
N GLU A 166 -4.02 5.84 -36.27
CA GLU A 166 -2.61 6.18 -36.52
C GLU A 166 -1.69 4.97 -36.27
N LEU A 167 -1.97 4.15 -35.26
CA LEU A 167 -1.26 2.88 -35.03
C LEU A 167 -1.49 1.89 -36.18
N LEU A 168 -2.72 1.77 -36.68
CA LEU A 168 -3.05 0.94 -37.84
C LEU A 168 -2.40 1.47 -39.13
N ARG A 169 -2.34 2.79 -39.30
CA ARG A 169 -1.66 3.44 -40.42
C ARG A 169 -0.14 3.22 -40.38
N ARG A 170 0.44 3.15 -39.18
CA ARG A 170 1.87 2.93 -38.96
C ARG A 170 2.28 1.45 -39.13
N ASN A 171 1.38 0.50 -38.86
CA ASN A 171 1.58 -0.94 -39.04
C ASN A 171 0.54 -1.55 -40.01
N PRO A 172 0.79 -1.53 -41.33
CA PRO A 172 -0.15 -2.03 -42.34
C PRO A 172 -0.34 -3.56 -42.31
N GLU A 173 0.60 -4.32 -41.72
CA GLU A 173 0.55 -5.78 -41.60
C GLU A 173 -0.67 -6.24 -40.76
N THR A 174 -1.01 -5.50 -39.69
CA THR A 174 -2.16 -5.79 -38.82
C THR A 174 -3.52 -5.68 -39.52
N PHE A 175 -3.62 -4.92 -40.61
CA PHE A 175 -4.86 -4.75 -41.36
C PHE A 175 -5.10 -5.90 -42.34
N SER A 176 -4.03 -6.52 -42.86
CA SER A 176 -4.10 -7.71 -43.72
C SER A 176 -4.71 -8.90 -42.96
N ASP A 177 -4.29 -9.11 -41.71
CA ASP A 177 -4.76 -10.23 -40.90
C ASP A 177 -6.24 -10.10 -40.54
N LEU A 178 -6.72 -8.90 -40.19
CA LEU A 178 -8.14 -8.62 -39.90
C LEU A 178 -9.08 -8.78 -41.12
N ILE A 179 -8.60 -8.44 -42.32
CA ILE A 179 -9.35 -8.63 -43.57
C ILE A 179 -9.36 -10.11 -43.97
N SER A 180 -8.36 -10.89 -43.56
CA SER A 180 -8.29 -12.33 -43.84
C SER A 180 -9.19 -13.17 -42.93
N GLU A 181 -9.31 -12.80 -41.64
CA GLU A 181 -10.21 -13.50 -40.70
C GLU A 181 -11.70 -13.23 -40.98
N SER A 182 -12.05 -12.03 -41.46
CA SER A 182 -13.45 -11.69 -41.80
C SER A 182 -13.96 -12.26 -43.12
N ARG A 183 -13.11 -12.94 -43.90
CA ARG A 183 -13.50 -13.67 -45.14
C ARG A 183 -13.69 -15.16 -44.94
N LEU A 184 -13.53 -15.68 -43.72
CA LEU A 184 -13.67 -17.11 -43.41
C LEU A 184 -14.94 -17.47 -42.63
N GLU A 185 -15.87 -16.53 -42.43
CA GLU A 185 -17.26 -16.82 -41.99
C GLU A 185 -18.28 -16.66 -43.12
#